data_AF-A0A7V2JHS1-F1
#
_entry.id   AF-A0A7V2JHS1-F1
#
_cell.length_a   1.000
_cell.length_b   1.000
_cell.length_c   1.000
_cell.angle_alpha   90.00
_cell.angle_beta   90.00
_cell.angle_gamma   90.00
#
_symmetry.space_group_name_H-M   'P 1'
#
loop_
_entity.id
_entity.type
_entity.pdbx_description
1 polymer ?
#
loop_
_entity_poly.entity_id
_entity_poly.type
_entity_poly.pdbx_seq_one_letter_code
_entity_poly.pdbx_strand_id
1 'polypeptide(L)'
;MASLRTRGYFHYRWQTGQIAWLLHRLTGLALVLYVSLHVWVISSLQLGEGTFSATMAYVASPLFRFLEVGLLFCVIYHALNGLRLIAIDFFGATEKHV
;
A
#
# COMPACT_ATOMS: atom_id res chain seq x y z
N MET A 1 -25.66 -7.91 -47.29
CA MET A 1 -24.66 -8.51 -46.38
C MET A 1 -23.74 -7.41 -45.85
N ALA A 2 -24.06 -6.83 -44.70
CA ALA A 2 -23.21 -5.82 -44.05
C ALA A 2 -22.53 -6.49 -42.84
N SER A 3 -21.23 -6.71 -42.95
CA SER A 3 -20.38 -7.24 -41.88
C SER A 3 -20.08 -6.10 -40.90
N LEU A 4 -20.82 -6.04 -39.80
CA LEU A 4 -20.50 -5.16 -38.67
C LEU A 4 -19.36 -5.80 -37.87
N ARG A 5 -18.13 -5.39 -38.16
CA ARG A 5 -16.95 -5.71 -37.35
C ARG A 5 -17.00 -4.87 -36.07
N THR A 6 -17.58 -5.41 -35.01
CA THR A 6 -17.41 -4.89 -33.65
C THR A 6 -15.95 -5.10 -33.23
N ARG A 7 -15.12 -4.08 -33.44
CA ARG A 7 -13.74 -4.06 -32.93
C ARG A 7 -13.83 -3.76 -31.43
N GLY A 8 -13.70 -4.78 -30.59
CA GLY A 8 -13.69 -4.63 -29.14
C GLY A 8 -12.49 -3.79 -28.70
N TYR A 9 -12.73 -2.63 -28.12
CA TYR A 9 -11.69 -1.75 -27.57
C TYR A 9 -11.61 -1.93 -26.05
N PHE A 10 -11.16 -3.10 -25.59
CA PHE A 10 -10.90 -3.36 -24.17
C PHE A 10 -9.45 -3.82 -23.91
N HIS A 11 -8.48 -3.32 -24.66
CA HIS A 11 -7.07 -3.56 -24.37
C HIS A 11 -6.42 -2.31 -23.78
N TYR A 12 -6.50 -2.18 -22.45
CA TYR A 12 -5.67 -1.23 -21.71
C TYR A 12 -4.24 -1.78 -21.57
N ARG A 13 -3.26 -1.05 -22.09
CA ARG A 13 -1.84 -1.40 -21.97
C ARG A 13 -1.27 -0.81 -20.69
N TRP A 14 -1.16 -1.64 -19.66
CA TRP A 14 -0.50 -1.28 -18.41
C TRP A 14 0.97 -0.95 -18.64
N GLN A 15 1.38 0.24 -18.23
CA GLN A 15 2.78 0.67 -18.19
C GLN A 15 3.33 0.54 -16.77
N THR A 16 4.65 0.37 -16.64
CA THR A 16 5.34 0.23 -15.35
C THR A 16 5.04 1.39 -14.39
N GLY A 17 5.01 2.63 -14.90
CA GLY A 17 4.65 3.82 -14.11
C GLY A 17 3.21 3.80 -13.58
N GLN A 18 2.26 3.25 -14.34
CA GLN A 18 0.85 3.16 -13.91
C GLN A 18 0.69 2.13 -12.80
N ILE A 19 1.40 0.99 -12.90
CA ILE A 19 1.44 -0.02 -11.83
C ILE A 19 2.08 0.58 -10.58
N ALA A 20 3.21 1.28 -10.73
CA ALA A 20 3.88 1.90 -9.59
C ALA A 20 3.01 2.95 -8.88
N TRP A 21 2.28 3.76 -9.65
CA TRP A 21 1.31 4.71 -9.13
C TRP A 21 0.17 4.02 -8.35
N LEU A 22 -0.38 2.94 -8.89
CA LEU A 22 -1.48 2.20 -8.27
C LEU A 22 -1.02 1.58 -6.94
N LEU A 23 0.12 0.88 -6.96
CA LEU A 23 0.69 0.26 -5.76
C LEU A 23 1.02 1.31 -4.69
N HIS A 24 1.49 2.51 -5.06
CA HIS A 24 1.79 3.56 -4.08
C HIS A 24 0.53 4.01 -3.34
N ARG A 25 -0.60 4.13 -4.03
CA ARG A 25 -1.89 4.47 -3.41
C ARG A 25 -2.43 3.34 -2.55
N LEU A 26 -2.40 2.11 -3.05
CA LEU A 26 -2.89 0.94 -2.30
C LEU A 26 -2.09 0.73 -1.01
N THR A 27 -0.76 0.82 -1.09
CA THR A 27 0.11 0.75 0.11
C THR A 27 -0.14 1.93 1.05
N GLY A 28 -0.35 3.14 0.54
CA GLY A 28 -0.71 4.30 1.37
C GLY A 28 -2.03 4.11 2.13
N LEU A 29 -3.06 3.62 1.47
CA LEU A 29 -4.35 3.29 2.12
C LEU A 29 -4.19 2.19 3.18
N ALA A 30 -3.39 1.16 2.88
CA ALA A 30 -3.08 0.12 3.85
C ALA A 30 -2.34 0.67 5.09
N LEU A 31 -1.42 1.62 4.91
CA LEU A 31 -0.71 2.27 6.00
C LEU A 31 -1.62 3.15 6.85
N VAL A 32 -2.56 3.88 6.26
CA VAL A 32 -3.56 4.66 7.01
C VAL A 32 -4.42 3.76 7.89
N LEU A 33 -4.90 2.63 7.34
CA LEU A 33 -5.62 1.62 8.11
C LEU A 33 -4.75 1.05 9.23
N TYR A 34 -3.51 0.67 8.92
CA TYR A 34 -2.57 0.13 9.90
C TYR A 34 -2.32 1.11 11.04
N VAL A 35 -2.00 2.38 10.77
CA VAL A 35 -1.73 3.37 11.83
C VAL A 35 -2.97 3.55 12.72
N SER A 36 -4.17 3.56 12.14
CA SER A 36 -5.41 3.66 12.90
C SER A 36 -5.59 2.46 13.86
N LEU A 37 -5.40 1.23 13.34
CA LEU A 37 -5.45 0.01 14.15
C LEU A 37 -4.31 -0.04 15.19
N HIS A 38 -3.12 0.45 14.83
CA HIS A 38 -1.95 0.46 15.69
C HIS A 38 -2.15 1.37 16.90
N VAL A 39 -2.71 2.56 16.67
CA VAL A 39 -3.11 3.47 17.76
C VAL A 39 -4.18 2.82 18.64
N TRP A 40 -5.15 2.12 18.06
CA TRP A 40 -6.15 1.37 18.84
C TRP A 40 -5.51 0.29 19.73
N VAL A 41 -4.60 -0.53 19.19
CA VAL A 41 -3.88 -1.56 19.97
C VAL A 41 -3.12 -0.92 21.13
N ILE A 42 -2.36 0.15 20.90
CA ILE A 42 -1.60 0.83 21.96
C ILE A 42 -2.53 1.50 22.97
N SER A 43 -3.69 2.02 22.54
CA SER A 43 -4.66 2.64 23.44
C SER A 43 -5.21 1.66 24.49
N SER A 44 -5.17 0.35 24.23
CA SER A 44 -5.59 -0.68 25.20
C SER A 44 -4.75 -0.69 26.48
N LEU A 45 -3.55 -0.08 26.49
CA LEU A 45 -2.76 0.16 27.71
C LEU A 45 -3.55 0.95 28.76
N GLN A 46 -4.44 1.84 28.33
CA GLN A 46 -5.26 2.68 29.22
C GLN A 46 -6.34 1.88 29.94
N LEU A 47 -6.65 0.66 29.47
CA LEU A 47 -7.68 -0.21 30.02
C LEU A 47 -7.11 -1.20 31.07
N GLY A 48 -5.80 -1.17 31.32
CA GLY A 48 -5.12 -2.01 32.29
C GLY A 48 -4.31 -3.16 31.67
N GLU A 49 -3.41 -3.73 32.46
CA GLU A 49 -2.43 -4.71 31.99
C GLU A 49 -3.08 -5.97 31.39
N GLY A 50 -4.14 -6.50 32.02
CA GLY A 50 -4.85 -7.69 31.53
C GLY A 50 -5.44 -7.52 30.13
N THR A 51 -6.05 -6.36 29.85
CA THR A 51 -6.63 -6.06 28.54
C THR A 51 -5.53 -5.87 27.49
N PHE A 52 -4.44 -5.19 27.84
CA PHE A 52 -3.29 -5.05 26.95
C PHE A 52 -2.68 -6.41 26.61
N SER A 53 -2.44 -7.28 27.60
CA SER A 53 -1.90 -8.63 27.37
C SER A 53 -2.81 -9.47 26.48
N ALA A 54 -4.14 -9.41 26.67
CA ALA A 54 -5.09 -10.10 25.81
C ALA A 54 -5.06 -9.57 24.36
N THR A 55 -4.98 -8.25 24.19
CA THR A 55 -4.88 -7.60 22.87
C THR A 55 -3.58 -8.00 22.17
N MET A 56 -2.47 -8.00 22.90
CA MET A 56 -1.16 -8.44 22.39
C MET A 56 -1.16 -9.91 21.98
N ALA A 57 -1.81 -10.79 22.76
CA ALA A 57 -1.95 -12.19 22.40
C ALA A 57 -2.72 -12.38 21.08
N TYR A 58 -3.76 -11.57 20.84
CA TYR A 58 -4.54 -11.60 19.61
C TYR A 58 -3.72 -11.16 18.38
N VAL A 59 -3.01 -10.04 18.46
CA VAL A 59 -2.16 -9.55 17.36
C VAL A 59 -0.87 -10.34 17.20
N ALA A 60 -0.51 -11.21 18.15
CA ALA A 60 0.57 -12.18 18.00
C ALA A 60 0.16 -13.47 17.26
N SER A 61 -1.11 -13.60 16.86
CA SER A 61 -1.61 -14.78 16.16
C SER A 61 -0.95 -14.96 14.77
N PRO A 62 -0.88 -16.19 14.23
CA PRO A 62 -0.20 -16.46 12.97
C PRO A 62 -0.68 -15.60 11.78
N LEU A 63 -1.97 -15.27 11.75
CA LEU A 63 -2.54 -14.39 10.74
C LEU A 63 -1.91 -12.99 10.80
N PHE A 64 -1.84 -12.39 11.99
CA PHE A 64 -1.26 -11.06 12.15
C PHE A 64 0.24 -11.05 11.87
N ARG A 65 0.97 -12.12 12.20
CA ARG A 65 2.39 -12.25 11.78
C ARG A 65 2.55 -12.25 10.27
N PHE A 66 1.65 -12.91 9.53
CA PHE A 66 1.67 -12.84 8.08
C PHE A 66 1.36 -11.42 7.58
N LEU A 67 0.38 -10.75 8.20
CA LEU A 67 0.05 -9.36 7.89
C LEU A 67 1.21 -8.40 8.21
N GLU A 68 2.00 -8.65 9.25
CA GLU A 68 3.21 -7.87 9.58
C GLU A 68 4.27 -7.95 8.48
N VAL A 69 4.47 -9.12 7.87
CA VAL A 69 5.37 -9.27 6.72
C VAL A 69 4.85 -8.49 5.51
N GLY A 70 3.54 -8.58 5.24
CA GLY A 70 2.91 -7.78 4.18
C GLY A 70 2.97 -6.27 4.45
N LEU A 71 2.79 -5.87 5.70
CA LEU A 71 2.92 -4.48 6.14
C LEU A 71 4.35 -3.96 5.93
N LEU A 72 5.38 -4.76 6.25
CA LEU A 72 6.77 -4.41 6.01
C LEU A 72 7.00 -4.10 4.52
N PHE A 73 6.46 -4.92 3.62
CA PHE A 73 6.49 -4.63 2.19
C PHE A 73 5.79 -3.31 1.86
N CYS A 74 4.58 -3.07 2.39
CA CYS A 74 3.85 -1.81 2.18
C CYS A 74 4.66 -0.59 2.60
N VAL A 75 5.29 -0.62 3.79
CA VAL A 75 6.11 0.48 4.31
C VAL A 75 7.30 0.75 3.39
N ILE A 76 8.09 -0.29 3.08
CA ILE A 76 9.31 -0.15 2.26
C ILE A 76 8.95 0.37 0.87
N TYR A 77 7.97 -0.26 0.22
CA TYR A 77 7.53 0.14 -1.11
C TYR A 77 7.02 1.58 -1.13
N HIS A 78 6.15 1.94 -0.17
CA HIS A 78 5.55 3.27 -0.13
C HIS A 78 6.60 4.36 0.09
N ALA A 79 7.55 4.13 1.01
CA ALA A 79 8.62 5.05 1.30
C ALA A 79 9.57 5.23 0.11
N LEU A 80 10.04 4.14 -0.50
CA LEU A 80 10.97 4.19 -1.63
C LEU A 80 10.33 4.80 -2.88
N ASN A 81 9.09 4.42 -3.20
CA ASN A 81 8.40 5.02 -4.34
C ASN A 81 8.04 6.49 -4.09
N GLY A 82 7.69 6.87 -2.86
CA GLY A 82 7.51 8.27 -2.46
C GLY A 82 8.81 9.08 -2.63
N LEU A 83 9.94 8.52 -2.19
CA LEU A 83 11.25 9.15 -2.38
C LEU A 83 11.60 9.32 -3.87
N ARG A 84 11.29 8.32 -4.71
CA ARG A 84 11.42 8.44 -6.18
C ARG A 84 10.60 9.60 -6.72
N LEU A 85 9.34 9.75 -6.28
CA LEU A 85 8.48 10.85 -6.74
C LEU A 85 9.04 12.21 -6.31
N ILE A 86 9.45 12.35 -5.05
CA ILE A 86 10.13 13.56 -4.56
C ILE A 86 11.37 13.86 -5.41
N ALA A 87 12.16 12.83 -5.74
CA ALA A 87 13.36 13.03 -6.53
C ALA A 87 13.07 13.53 -7.95
N ILE A 88 12.03 13.01 -8.58
CA ILE A 88 11.55 13.43 -9.90
C ILE A 88 11.06 14.88 -9.86
N ASP A 89 10.22 15.22 -8.87
CA ASP A 89 9.56 16.52 -8.79
C ASP A 89 10.53 17.66 -8.44
N PHE A 90 11.51 17.41 -7.57
CA PHE A 90 12.41 18.44 -7.07
C PHE A 90 13.77 18.51 -7.79
N PHE A 91 14.26 17.39 -8.34
CA PHE A 91 15.59 17.34 -8.95
C PHE A 91 15.59 17.02 -10.45
N GLY A 92 14.42 16.96 -11.08
CA GLY A 92 14.32 16.67 -12.52
C GLY A 92 14.86 15.30 -12.89
N ALA A 93 14.74 14.31 -11.98
CA ALA A 93 15.18 12.92 -12.17
C ALA A 93 14.26 12.14 -13.15
N THR A 94 13.80 12.80 -14.20
CA THR A 94 12.90 12.26 -15.22
C THR A 94 13.70 11.92 -16.47
N GLU A 95 13.44 10.77 -17.08
CA GLU A 95 13.91 10.53 -18.44
C GLU A 95 13.22 11.53 -19.39
N LYS A 96 14.02 12.26 -20.18
CA LYS A 96 13.48 13.07 -21.27
C LYS A 96 12.94 12.11 -22.32
N HIS A 97 11.62 11.95 -22.38
CA HIS A 97 10.98 11.34 -23.54
C HIS A 97 11.10 12.33 -24.71
N VAL A 98 12.12 12.10 -25.55
CA VAL A 98 12.31 12.77 -26.85
C VAL A 98 11.30 12.21 -27.85
#